data_AF-A0A2K3PFN1-F1
#
_entry.id   AF-A0A2K3PFN1-F1
#
_cell.length_a   1.000
_cell.length_b   1.000
_cell.length_c   1.000
_cell.angle_alpha   90.00
_cell.angle_beta   90.00
_cell.angle_gamma   90.00
#
_symmetry.space_group_name_H-M   'P 1'
#
loop_
_entity.id
_entity.type
_entity.pdbx_description
1 polymer ?
#
loop_
_entity_poly.entity_id
_entity_poly.type
_entity_poly.pdbx_seq_one_letter_code
_entity_poly.pdbx_strand_id
1 'polypeptide(L)'
;MSSDLSSATSVLRCTDELVKKFLCPICAEIYFEPCTTPCGHSFCKDCLQSSMAMSGTDLNCPLCGGSISNGLSYRVNVALWNAVQFLFPQEVKSRKVTDALNRSKNLSAQPYKNSSRSWPPLNGVFYYINLLNDGLDIISRVMLGLFVIALPYMTYVVFEKDFR
;
A
#
# COMPACT_ATOMS: atom_id res chain seq x y z
N MET A 1 17.24 52.94 -12.71
CA MET A 1 16.42 51.81 -13.22
C MET A 1 17.21 50.50 -13.34
N SER A 2 18.55 50.50 -13.20
CA SER A 2 19.42 49.32 -13.35
C SER A 2 19.67 48.54 -12.03
N SER A 3 19.38 49.14 -10.87
CA SER A 3 19.54 48.56 -9.53
C SER A 3 18.54 47.43 -9.24
N ASP A 4 17.34 47.55 -9.77
CA ASP A 4 16.21 46.68 -9.42
C ASP A 4 16.28 45.35 -10.19
N LEU A 5 16.82 45.39 -11.41
CA LEU A 5 17.05 44.20 -12.24
C LEU A 5 18.17 43.31 -11.69
N SER A 6 19.26 43.90 -11.18
CA SER A 6 20.36 43.16 -10.57
C SER A 6 19.91 42.42 -9.30
N SER A 7 19.10 43.09 -8.48
CA SER A 7 18.51 42.52 -7.26
C SER A 7 17.53 41.39 -7.59
N ALA A 8 16.61 41.59 -8.54
CA ALA A 8 15.66 40.56 -8.97
C ALA A 8 16.36 39.30 -9.53
N THR A 9 17.43 39.48 -10.32
CA THR A 9 18.18 38.35 -10.88
C THR A 9 18.92 37.56 -9.80
N SER A 10 19.43 38.23 -8.76
CA SER A 10 20.09 37.56 -7.63
C SER A 10 19.10 36.78 -6.75
N VAL A 11 17.88 37.32 -6.56
CA VAL A 11 16.80 36.66 -5.82
C VAL A 11 16.30 35.42 -6.57
N LEU A 12 16.08 35.52 -7.89
CA LEU A 12 15.66 34.40 -8.74
C LEU A 12 16.67 33.24 -8.70
N ARG A 13 17.97 33.55 -8.78
CA ARG A 13 19.02 32.53 -8.68
C ARG A 13 19.06 31.87 -7.30
N CYS A 14 18.85 32.64 -6.24
CA CYS A 14 18.81 32.12 -4.88
C CYS A 14 17.60 31.17 -4.68
N THR A 15 16.44 31.51 -5.23
CA THR A 15 15.25 30.66 -5.13
C THR A 15 15.42 29.36 -5.90
N ASP A 16 16.05 29.36 -7.08
CA ASP A 16 16.26 28.14 -7.87
C ASP A 16 17.18 27.15 -7.16
N GLU A 17 18.26 27.63 -6.54
CA GLU A 17 19.17 26.78 -5.76
C GLU A 17 18.52 26.25 -4.48
N LEU A 18 17.59 27.00 -3.88
CA LEU A 18 16.79 26.51 -2.77
C LEU A 18 15.82 25.42 -3.21
N VAL A 19 15.09 25.63 -4.31
CA VAL A 19 14.15 24.62 -4.87
C VAL A 19 14.86 23.29 -5.07
N LYS A 20 16.06 23.29 -5.67
CA LYS A 20 16.85 22.06 -5.93
C LYS A 20 17.11 21.24 -4.67
N LYS A 21 17.30 21.88 -3.51
CA LYS A 21 17.55 21.19 -2.23
C LYS A 21 16.31 20.47 -1.68
N PHE A 22 15.13 20.83 -2.15
CA PHE A 22 13.86 20.23 -1.75
C PHE A 22 13.28 19.27 -2.80
N LEU A 23 14.04 18.95 -3.86
CA LEU A 23 13.64 17.96 -4.84
C LEU A 23 14.00 16.54 -4.38
N CYS A 24 13.08 15.62 -4.60
CA CYS A 24 13.33 14.21 -4.43
C CYS A 24 14.20 13.68 -5.57
N PRO A 25 15.29 12.95 -5.29
CA PRO A 25 16.21 12.44 -6.30
C PRO A 25 15.61 11.36 -7.21
N ILE A 26 14.49 10.74 -6.82
CA ILE A 26 13.84 9.66 -7.60
C ILE A 26 12.85 10.24 -8.61
N CYS A 27 11.95 11.14 -8.16
CA CYS A 27 10.90 11.70 -9.02
C CYS A 27 11.20 13.10 -9.55
N ALA A 28 12.30 13.72 -9.12
CA ALA A 28 12.70 15.09 -9.48
C ALA A 28 11.64 16.18 -9.18
N GLU A 29 10.74 15.93 -8.24
CA GLU A 29 9.70 16.85 -7.77
C GLU A 29 9.92 17.22 -6.30
N ILE A 30 9.33 18.33 -5.85
CA ILE A 30 9.35 18.75 -4.45
C ILE A 30 8.89 17.61 -3.55
N TYR A 31 9.62 17.33 -2.48
CA TYR A 31 9.33 16.23 -1.54
C TYR A 31 7.87 16.17 -1.12
N PHE A 32 7.31 14.95 -1.05
CA PHE A 32 5.98 14.69 -0.53
C PHE A 32 6.04 13.57 0.48
N GLU A 33 5.64 13.89 1.71
CA GLU A 33 5.82 13.03 2.88
C GLU A 33 7.24 12.42 2.93
N PRO A 34 8.31 13.23 2.99
CA PRO A 34 9.66 12.73 2.85
C PRO A 34 10.06 11.78 3.98
N CYS A 35 10.67 10.65 3.64
CA CYS A 35 11.27 9.70 4.57
C CYS A 35 12.80 9.81 4.47
N THR A 36 13.47 9.98 5.62
CA THR A 36 14.93 10.03 5.69
C THR A 36 15.46 8.67 6.11
N THR A 37 16.37 8.11 5.32
CA THR A 37 17.05 6.84 5.60
C THR A 37 18.13 7.03 6.67
N PRO A 38 18.62 5.96 7.32
CA PRO A 38 19.68 6.05 8.32
C PRO A 38 20.99 6.63 7.78
N CYS A 39 21.23 6.53 6.47
CA CYS A 39 22.38 7.15 5.82
C CYS A 39 22.21 8.66 5.54
N GLY A 40 21.09 9.27 5.93
CA GLY A 40 20.82 10.71 5.84
C GLY A 40 20.16 11.17 4.54
N HIS A 41 19.94 10.28 3.57
CA HIS A 41 19.26 10.64 2.33
C HIS A 41 17.74 10.64 2.50
N SER A 42 17.07 11.61 1.87
CA SER A 42 15.62 11.74 1.95
C SER A 42 14.96 11.47 0.60
N PHE A 43 13.78 10.87 0.64
CA PHE A 43 13.00 10.47 -0.53
C PHE A 43 11.52 10.67 -0.24
N CYS A 44 10.68 10.84 -1.27
CA CYS A 44 9.23 10.76 -1.03
C CYS A 44 8.87 9.35 -0.56
N LYS A 45 7.90 9.25 0.36
CA LYS A 45 7.45 7.96 0.90
C LYS A 45 7.12 6.94 -0.18
N ASP A 46 6.33 7.35 -1.17
CA ASP A 46 5.92 6.49 -2.28
C ASP A 46 7.12 6.08 -3.15
N CYS A 47 8.02 7.01 -3.47
CA CYS A 47 9.23 6.71 -4.24
C CYS A 47 10.13 5.69 -3.53
N LEU A 48 10.30 5.86 -2.22
CA LEU A 48 11.11 4.97 -1.41
C LEU A 48 10.47 3.58 -1.30
N GLN A 49 9.14 3.52 -1.15
CA GLN A 49 8.38 2.27 -1.13
C GLN A 49 8.44 1.54 -2.48
N SER A 50 8.24 2.24 -3.60
CA SER A 50 8.36 1.66 -4.94
C SER A 50 9.77 1.13 -5.22
N SER A 51 10.81 1.88 -4.83
CA SER A 51 12.19 1.42 -5.01
C SER A 51 12.46 0.14 -4.24
N MET A 52 12.02 0.03 -2.98
CA MET A 52 12.21 -1.18 -2.19
C MET A 52 11.37 -2.36 -2.68
N ALA A 53 10.16 -2.11 -3.19
CA ALA A 53 9.35 -3.16 -3.82
C ALA A 53 10.05 -3.80 -5.04
N MET A 54 10.89 -3.04 -5.73
CA MET A 54 11.70 -3.54 -6.85
C MET A 54 12.98 -4.27 -6.40
N SER A 55 13.57 -3.88 -5.27
CA SER A 55 14.86 -4.43 -4.77
C SER A 55 14.74 -5.75 -4.01
N GLY A 56 13.53 -6.23 -3.69
CA GLY A 56 13.32 -7.54 -3.07
C GLY A 56 13.72 -7.58 -1.59
N THR A 57 14.68 -8.45 -1.23
CA THR A 57 15.09 -8.69 0.17
C THR A 57 16.05 -7.64 0.72
N ASP A 58 16.77 -6.95 -0.16
CA ASP A 58 17.84 -6.02 0.24
C ASP A 58 17.30 -4.59 0.27
N LEU A 59 17.12 -4.07 1.49
CA LEU A 59 16.71 -2.68 1.70
C LEU A 59 17.94 -1.78 1.67
N ASN A 60 18.26 -1.23 0.49
CA ASN A 60 19.40 -0.35 0.30
C ASN A 60 18.98 1.04 -0.16
N CYS A 61 19.74 2.05 0.23
CA CYS A 61 19.53 3.44 -0.20
C CYS A 61 19.74 3.56 -1.71
N PRO A 62 18.77 4.08 -2.48
CA PRO A 62 18.90 4.23 -3.94
C PRO A 62 20.02 5.19 -4.37
N LEU A 63 20.46 6.08 -3.48
CA LEU A 63 21.51 7.06 -3.78
C LEU A 63 22.92 6.58 -3.47
N CYS A 64 23.11 5.87 -2.34
CA CYS A 64 24.44 5.52 -1.86
C CYS A 64 24.65 4.03 -1.60
N GLY A 65 23.64 3.19 -1.78
CA GLY A 65 23.71 1.75 -1.52
C GLY A 65 23.76 1.35 -0.03
N GLY A 66 23.76 2.32 0.90
CA GLY A 66 23.81 2.05 2.32
C GLY A 66 22.59 1.25 2.81
N SER A 67 22.82 0.26 3.68
CA SER A 67 21.77 -0.62 4.18
C SER A 67 20.77 0.13 5.06
N ILE A 68 19.49 -0.15 4.82
CA ILE A 68 18.31 0.36 5.54
C ILE A 68 17.76 -0.76 6.46
N SER A 69 18.65 -1.63 6.97
CA SER A 69 18.36 -2.90 7.66
C SER A 69 17.59 -2.80 8.98
N ASN A 70 17.20 -1.61 9.43
CA ASN A 70 16.34 -1.46 10.60
C ASN A 70 14.92 -1.24 10.13
N GLY A 71 14.07 -2.28 10.23
CA GLY A 71 12.68 -2.41 9.75
C GLY A 71 11.65 -1.34 10.19
N LEU A 72 12.00 -0.06 10.16
CA LEU A 72 11.22 1.09 10.59
C LEU A 72 11.50 2.38 9.77
N SER A 73 12.28 2.33 8.69
CA SER A 73 12.73 3.55 7.98
C SER A 73 11.74 4.16 6.97
N TYR A 74 10.43 3.96 7.16
CA TYR A 74 9.38 4.70 6.42
C TYR A 74 8.78 5.85 7.24
N ARG A 75 9.43 6.20 8.36
CA ARG A 75 8.96 7.35 9.15
C ARG A 75 9.16 8.62 8.34
N VAL A 76 8.08 9.37 8.18
CA VAL A 76 8.13 10.69 7.58
C VAL A 76 8.98 11.58 8.48
N ASN A 77 9.97 12.25 7.90
CA ASN A 77 10.71 13.30 8.54
C ASN A 77 9.80 14.52 8.68
N VAL A 78 9.18 14.66 9.84
CA VAL A 78 8.19 15.70 10.13
C VAL A 78 8.78 17.10 9.98
N ALA A 79 10.05 17.31 10.37
CA ALA A 79 10.70 18.61 10.25
C ALA A 79 10.87 19.02 8.78
N LEU A 80 11.39 18.10 7.95
CA LEU A 80 11.51 18.34 6.51
C LEU A 80 10.15 18.51 5.84
N TRP A 81 9.15 17.72 6.26
CA TRP A 81 7.80 17.81 5.73
C TRP A 81 7.15 19.16 6.03
N ASN A 82 7.25 19.64 7.27
CA ASN A 82 6.73 20.95 7.68
C ASN A 82 7.42 22.08 6.91
N ALA A 83 8.74 22.00 6.71
CA ALA A 83 9.48 22.98 5.92
C ALA A 83 8.98 23.03 4.47
N VAL A 84 8.77 21.87 3.85
CA VAL A 84 8.24 21.79 2.48
C VAL A 84 6.83 22.37 2.40
N GLN A 85 5.95 22.05 3.35
CA GLN A 85 4.60 22.60 3.38
C GLN A 85 4.57 24.12 3.53
N PHE A 86 5.52 24.68 4.28
CA PHE A 86 5.64 26.12 4.47
C PHE A 86 6.22 26.83 3.25
N LEU A 87 7.29 26.28 2.67
CA LEU A 87 8.03 26.91 1.57
C LEU A 87 7.36 26.69 0.21
N PHE A 88 6.68 25.56 0.00
CA PHE A 88 6.13 25.12 -1.28
C PHE A 88 4.65 24.67 -1.17
N PRO A 89 3.75 25.54 -0.69
CA PRO A 89 2.37 25.17 -0.43
C PRO A 89 1.57 24.85 -1.70
N GLN A 90 1.92 25.44 -2.85
CA GLN A 90 1.21 25.22 -4.11
C GLN A 90 1.57 23.86 -4.71
N GLU A 91 2.84 23.50 -4.66
CA GLU A 91 3.41 22.24 -5.13
C GLU A 91 2.81 21.09 -4.32
N VAL A 92 2.74 21.24 -2.99
CA VAL A 92 2.09 20.24 -2.11
C VAL A 92 0.61 20.09 -2.42
N LYS A 93 -0.12 21.18 -2.67
CA LYS A 93 -1.54 21.11 -3.04
C LYS A 93 -1.75 20.38 -4.37
N SER A 94 -0.95 20.73 -5.38
CA SER A 94 -0.99 20.08 -6.69
C SER A 94 -0.76 18.57 -6.55
N ARG A 95 0.25 18.18 -5.76
CA ARG A 95 0.57 16.77 -5.54
C ARG A 95 -0.51 15.99 -4.78
N LYS A 96 -1.18 16.61 -3.80
CA LYS A 96 -2.32 15.98 -3.11
C LYS A 96 -3.44 15.62 -4.09
N VAL A 97 -3.69 16.48 -5.07
CA VAL A 97 -4.69 16.21 -6.12
C VAL A 97 -4.27 15.03 -6.97
N THR A 98 -3.02 14.98 -7.43
CA THR A 98 -2.51 13.85 -8.22
C THR A 98 -2.56 12.54 -7.44
N ASP A 99 -2.24 12.56 -6.14
CA ASP A 99 -2.28 11.36 -5.29
C ASP A 99 -3.70 10.89 -5.01
N ALA A 100 -4.66 11.82 -4.85
CA ALA A 100 -6.07 11.49 -4.74
C ALA A 100 -6.59 10.84 -6.04
N LEU A 101 -6.22 11.40 -7.19
CA LEU A 101 -6.55 10.85 -8.51
C LEU A 101 -5.90 9.49 -8.75
N ASN A 102 -4.65 9.30 -8.35
CA ASN A 102 -3.94 8.02 -8.49
C ASN A 102 -4.56 6.95 -7.58
N ARG A 103 -5.03 7.31 -6.38
CA ARG A 103 -5.79 6.41 -5.52
C ARG A 103 -7.14 6.01 -6.12
N SER A 104 -7.91 6.95 -6.68
CA SER A 104 -9.19 6.61 -7.33
C SER A 104 -8.99 5.74 -8.57
N LYS A 105 -7.96 6.02 -9.37
CA LYS A 105 -7.58 5.19 -10.53
C LYS A 105 -7.11 3.80 -10.12
N ASN A 106 -6.30 3.67 -9.07
CA ASN A 106 -5.88 2.36 -8.56
C ASN A 106 -7.05 1.54 -8.01
N LEU A 107 -8.12 2.15 -7.49
CA LEU A 107 -9.35 1.43 -7.15
C LEU A 107 -10.05 0.90 -8.41
N SER A 108 -10.08 1.68 -9.49
CA SER A 108 -10.65 1.24 -10.79
C SER A 108 -9.75 0.30 -11.59
N ALA A 109 -8.44 0.30 -11.32
CA ALA A 109 -7.42 -0.52 -11.98
C ALA A 109 -6.99 -1.72 -11.12
N GLN A 110 -7.57 -1.90 -9.93
CA GLN A 110 -7.50 -3.20 -9.29
C GLN A 110 -8.12 -4.17 -10.30
N PRO A 111 -7.43 -5.25 -10.71
CA PRO A 111 -8.17 -6.36 -11.29
C PRO A 111 -9.25 -6.66 -10.27
N TYR A 112 -10.49 -6.83 -10.70
CA TYR A 112 -11.54 -7.41 -9.88
C TYR A 112 -10.90 -8.58 -9.13
N LYS A 113 -10.51 -8.32 -7.87
CA LYS A 113 -10.10 -9.37 -6.96
C LYS A 113 -11.44 -9.96 -6.67
N ASN A 114 -11.76 -10.98 -7.45
CA ASN A 114 -12.90 -11.81 -7.16
C ASN A 114 -12.82 -12.05 -5.66
N SER A 115 -13.82 -11.56 -4.92
CA SER A 115 -14.08 -12.07 -3.61
C SER A 115 -14.61 -13.50 -3.81
N SER A 116 -13.76 -14.38 -4.32
CA SER A 116 -13.50 -15.57 -3.56
C SER A 116 -12.93 -15.03 -2.23
N ARG A 117 -13.72 -14.90 -1.16
CA ARG A 117 -14.14 -16.11 -0.43
C ARG A 117 -13.51 -17.30 -1.11
N SER A 118 -12.20 -17.47 -0.92
CA SER A 118 -11.67 -18.82 -0.87
C SER A 118 -12.52 -19.47 0.21
N TRP A 119 -13.62 -20.08 -0.21
CA TRP A 119 -13.99 -21.31 0.43
C TRP A 119 -12.69 -22.10 0.46
N PRO A 120 -12.23 -22.54 1.65
CA PRO A 120 -11.09 -23.43 1.70
C PRO A 120 -11.33 -24.51 0.64
N PRO A 121 -10.29 -24.93 -0.10
CA PRO A 121 -10.45 -25.94 -1.13
C PRO A 121 -11.25 -27.10 -0.53
N LEU A 122 -12.23 -27.63 -1.27
CA LEU A 122 -13.00 -28.83 -0.92
C LEU A 122 -12.11 -30.09 -0.82
N ASN A 123 -10.82 -29.93 -0.56
CA ASN A 123 -9.87 -30.95 -0.16
C ASN A 123 -9.90 -31.19 1.36
N GLY A 124 -10.63 -30.38 2.13
CA GLY A 124 -10.86 -30.64 3.57
C GLY A 124 -11.87 -31.76 3.86
N VAL A 125 -12.77 -32.06 2.92
CA VAL A 125 -13.70 -33.22 3.06
C VAL A 125 -12.96 -34.53 2.79
N PHE A 126 -11.88 -34.51 2.02
CA PHE A 126 -11.07 -35.68 1.74
C PHE A 126 -10.11 -36.05 2.89
N TYR A 127 -9.79 -35.12 3.77
CA TYR A 127 -8.93 -35.39 4.94
C TYR A 127 -9.70 -36.03 6.11
N TYR A 128 -11.02 -35.82 6.22
CA TYR A 128 -11.84 -36.48 7.23
C TYR A 128 -12.36 -37.87 6.82
N ILE A 129 -12.38 -38.19 5.53
CA ILE A 129 -12.80 -39.52 5.07
C ILE A 129 -11.70 -40.58 5.28
N ASN A 130 -10.44 -40.17 5.52
CA ASN A 130 -9.32 -41.11 5.68
C ASN A 130 -8.97 -41.48 7.13
N LEU A 131 -9.70 -40.98 8.15
CA LEU A 131 -9.52 -41.43 9.54
C LEU A 131 -10.59 -42.41 10.04
N LEU A 132 -11.53 -42.83 9.19
CA LEU A 132 -12.58 -43.81 9.54
C LEU A 132 -12.56 -45.04 8.63
N ASN A 133 -11.40 -45.35 8.03
CA ASN A 133 -11.24 -46.55 7.20
C ASN A 133 -10.63 -47.76 7.92
N ASP A 134 -10.37 -47.66 9.23
CA ASP A 134 -10.00 -48.82 10.02
C ASP A 134 -11.24 -49.35 10.78
N GLY A 135 -12.08 -50.12 10.07
CA GLY A 135 -12.87 -51.18 10.71
C GLY A 135 -14.39 -51.02 10.87
N LEU A 136 -15.12 -50.27 10.02
CA LEU A 136 -16.59 -50.20 10.08
C LEU A 136 -17.29 -50.66 8.79
N ASP A 137 -18.19 -51.63 8.93
CA ASP A 137 -18.90 -52.33 7.84
C ASP A 137 -19.81 -51.42 7.00
N ILE A 138 -19.96 -51.80 5.72
CA ILE A 138 -20.62 -51.07 4.62
C ILE A 138 -22.03 -50.53 4.97
N ILE A 139 -22.77 -51.21 5.85
CA ILE A 139 -24.15 -50.85 6.22
C ILE A 139 -24.20 -49.54 7.04
N SER A 140 -23.19 -49.26 7.87
CA SER A 140 -23.13 -48.01 8.66
C SER A 140 -22.80 -46.77 7.81
N ARG A 141 -22.20 -46.97 6.63
CA ARG A 141 -21.78 -45.88 5.72
C ARG A 141 -22.96 -45.30 4.92
N VAL A 142 -23.98 -46.12 4.64
CA VAL A 142 -25.18 -45.69 3.91
C VAL A 142 -26.12 -44.85 4.80
N MET A 143 -26.19 -45.15 6.10
CA MET A 143 -27.08 -44.44 7.03
C MET A 143 -26.57 -43.05 7.44
N LEU A 144 -25.25 -42.85 7.54
CA LEU A 144 -24.64 -41.54 7.81
C LEU A 144 -24.70 -40.61 6.58
N GLY A 145 -24.64 -41.17 5.36
CA GLY A 145 -24.72 -40.40 4.12
C GLY A 145 -26.09 -39.74 3.89
N LEU A 146 -27.18 -40.39 4.32
CA LEU A 146 -28.54 -39.85 4.18
C LEU A 146 -28.86 -38.72 5.18
N PHE A 147 -28.16 -38.65 6.32
CA PHE A 147 -28.42 -37.64 7.36
C PHE A 147 -27.85 -36.24 7.01
N VAL A 148 -26.82 -36.17 6.16
CA VAL A 148 -26.15 -34.90 5.82
C VAL A 148 -26.89 -34.11 4.72
N ILE A 149 -27.68 -34.79 3.89
CA ILE A 149 -28.37 -34.18 2.74
C ILE A 149 -29.66 -33.44 3.17
N ALA A 150 -30.19 -33.73 4.37
CA ALA A 150 -31.46 -33.18 4.85
C ALA A 150 -31.36 -31.86 5.65
N LEU A 151 -30.16 -31.40 6.01
CA LEU A 151 -29.99 -30.20 6.86
C LEU A 151 -29.94 -28.82 6.18
N PRO A 152 -29.85 -28.64 4.84
CA PRO A 152 -29.83 -27.29 4.27
C PRO A 152 -31.22 -26.69 3.93
N TYR A 153 -32.33 -27.41 4.14
CA TYR A 153 -33.66 -26.94 3.73
C TYR A 153 -34.44 -26.09 4.75
N MET A 154 -33.93 -25.90 5.97
CA MET A 154 -34.66 -25.17 7.03
C MET A 154 -34.03 -23.84 7.48
N THR A 155 -32.97 -23.36 6.83
CA THR A 155 -32.32 -22.07 7.16
C THR A 155 -32.68 -20.92 6.22
N TYR A 156 -33.53 -21.15 5.21
CA TYR A 156 -33.89 -20.14 4.20
C TYR A 156 -35.18 -19.32 4.48
N VAL A 157 -35.87 -19.51 5.61
CA VAL A 157 -37.20 -18.89 5.84
C VAL A 157 -37.25 -17.86 6.99
N VAL A 158 -36.13 -17.51 7.63
CA VAL A 158 -36.14 -16.55 8.76
C VAL A 158 -35.10 -15.44 8.56
N PHE A 159 -35.22 -14.63 7.51
CA PHE A 159 -34.47 -13.35 7.44
C PHE A 159 -35.08 -12.34 6.47
N GLU A 160 -36.41 -12.19 6.45
CA GLU A 160 -37.04 -11.09 5.71
C GLU A 160 -38.37 -10.68 6.38
N LYS A 161 -38.27 -10.01 7.53
CA LYS A 161 -39.24 -9.02 8.05
C LYS A 161 -38.79 -8.51 9.42
N ASP A 162 -37.87 -7.55 9.41
CA ASP A 162 -37.79 -6.51 10.44
C ASP A 162 -36.84 -5.40 9.96
N PHE A 163 -37.29 -4.60 9.00
CA PHE A 163 -36.85 -3.20 8.89
C PHE A 163 -37.88 -2.38 8.09
N ARG A 164 -38.66 -1.60 8.84
CA ARG A 164 -39.30 -0.30 8.57
C ARG A 164 -39.76 0.07 7.15
#